data_AF-A0A1B8EM32-F1
#
_entry.id   AF-A0A1B8EM32-F1
#
_cell.length_a   1.000
_cell.length_b   1.000
_cell.length_c   1.000
_cell.angle_alpha   90.00
_cell.angle_beta   90.00
_cell.angle_gamma   90.00
#
_symmetry.space_group_name_H-M   'P 1'
#
loop_
_entity.id
_entity.type
_entity.pdbx_description
1 polymer ?
#
loop_
_entity_poly.entity_id
_entity_poly.type
_entity_poly.pdbx_seq_one_letter_code
_entity_poly.pdbx_strand_id
1 'polypeptide(L)'
;MTLLFSAAQKIVTEQVNKWATIDDVDTLAVPVDALPPKYTIRQLNDELIQLPVYSQAEKTAKAAILERCLQSRKRLSLEDDDSIDSIATQELIAWLIKIIRPDGACFLDASFDEANSAELEESREEWRFTSIFALKSIKLLISYGFISEASTMSEALLSLLAFTQLGDTWNSKPAYEISKDTLDHQSQEVHTGAFIVDYVLKGFIRPLFAKSTPQTITSQGRKAPNENLGNRIAEVASIPDAITKPWKCKDVHAVTVFKWVVTKADESLISNSWHLFIPPLMTLLDDPTTSVRASGLTILSEFLKKTSPRMLVQTGLSDLLEEALMPTLSFLPTLTPVAESQLLLQKAYAALLELGDIRYSSEDDKLERNRFYDRLMREGIFYGIHHCGDITIIMELLLAEMSEIITRLHIYSVKHAKDILPLLSAVLADPFAPSNPALLLRGIKTVQTTILNCWPILSEEHHRVQIVKALSICWINLTEEIMNSASENAKHELDQLKQELQVSAALLYKSTGGTTGQQTALTDVVNAYPDLSNLFKLE
;
A
#
# COMPACT_ATOMS: atom_id res chain seq x y z
N MET A 1 54.12 8.58 -1.81
CA MET A 1 53.68 7.50 -0.93
C MET A 1 52.56 6.79 -1.67
N THR A 2 52.75 5.55 -2.10
CA THR A 2 51.76 4.82 -2.89
C THR A 2 50.66 4.35 -1.96
N LEU A 3 49.40 4.73 -2.21
CA LEU A 3 48.25 4.29 -1.42
C LEU A 3 48.09 2.76 -1.53
N LEU A 4 47.87 2.08 -0.40
CA LEU A 4 47.78 0.62 -0.28
C LEU A 4 46.71 0.02 -1.19
N PHE A 5 45.59 0.72 -1.35
CA PHE A 5 44.44 0.25 -2.14
C PHE A 5 44.41 0.78 -3.58
N SER A 6 45.41 1.56 -4.02
CA SER A 6 45.41 2.21 -5.35
C SER A 6 45.32 1.22 -6.52
N ALA A 7 45.97 0.06 -6.43
CA ALA A 7 45.93 -0.98 -7.47
C ALA A 7 44.53 -1.61 -7.59
N ALA A 8 43.93 -1.96 -6.46
CA ALA A 8 42.56 -2.49 -6.42
C ALA A 8 41.55 -1.45 -6.92
N GLN A 9 41.67 -0.20 -6.48
CA GLN A 9 40.77 0.88 -6.89
C GLN A 9 40.79 1.08 -8.42
N LYS A 10 41.97 1.10 -9.05
CA LYS A 10 42.06 1.23 -10.51
C LYS A 10 41.38 0.07 -11.24
N ILE A 11 41.66 -1.17 -10.83
CA ILE A 11 41.11 -2.38 -11.47
C ILE A 11 39.59 -2.42 -11.33
N VAL A 12 39.07 -2.16 -10.13
CA VAL A 12 37.64 -2.26 -9.85
C VAL A 12 36.88 -1.11 -10.51
N THR A 13 37.41 0.12 -10.53
CA THR A 13 36.78 1.23 -11.26
C THR A 13 36.70 0.95 -12.76
N GLU A 14 37.75 0.37 -13.37
CA GLU A 14 37.71 -0.04 -14.78
C GLU A 14 36.70 -1.15 -15.06
N GLN A 15 36.43 -2.02 -14.08
CA GLN A 15 35.39 -3.06 -14.18
C GLN A 15 33.99 -2.47 -14.04
N VAL A 16 33.75 -1.60 -13.05
CA VAL A 16 32.45 -0.94 -12.85
C VAL A 16 32.08 -0.08 -14.06
N ASN A 17 33.03 0.63 -14.66
CA ASN A 17 32.77 1.39 -15.89
C ASN A 17 32.40 0.50 -17.10
N LYS A 18 32.63 -0.82 -17.02
CA LYS A 18 32.23 -1.79 -18.06
C LYS A 18 30.94 -2.53 -17.71
N TRP A 19 30.55 -2.56 -16.43
CA TRP A 19 29.41 -3.32 -15.91
C TRP A 19 28.53 -2.42 -15.05
N ALA A 20 27.34 -2.11 -15.54
CA ALA A 20 26.41 -1.20 -14.86
C ALA A 20 25.18 -1.90 -14.26
N THR A 21 24.98 -3.22 -14.46
CA THR A 21 23.70 -3.86 -14.15
C THR A 21 23.67 -4.62 -12.82
N ILE A 22 22.49 -4.68 -12.18
CA ILE A 22 22.28 -5.35 -10.88
C ILE A 22 22.50 -6.87 -10.95
N ASP A 23 22.27 -7.49 -12.11
CA ASP A 23 22.46 -8.94 -12.29
C ASP A 23 23.94 -9.34 -12.32
N ASP A 24 24.86 -8.38 -12.54
CA ASP A 24 26.30 -8.59 -12.58
C ASP A 24 26.99 -8.43 -11.21
N VAL A 25 26.24 -8.23 -10.11
CA VAL A 25 26.85 -7.99 -8.78
C VAL A 25 27.80 -9.11 -8.36
N ASP A 26 27.44 -10.36 -8.63
CA ASP A 26 28.26 -11.52 -8.27
C ASP A 26 29.42 -11.75 -9.27
N THR A 27 29.43 -11.04 -10.40
CA THR A 27 30.50 -11.14 -11.42
C THR A 27 31.60 -10.09 -11.21
N LEU A 28 31.35 -9.03 -10.41
CA LEU A 28 32.36 -8.04 -10.04
C LEU A 28 33.46 -8.68 -9.16
N ALA A 29 34.59 -8.99 -9.79
CA ALA A 29 35.70 -9.66 -9.14
C ALA A 29 36.72 -8.66 -8.60
N VAL A 30 36.71 -8.44 -7.28
CA VAL A 30 37.80 -7.73 -6.57
C VAL A 30 38.96 -8.72 -6.33
N PRO A 31 40.09 -8.61 -7.06
CA PRO A 31 41.16 -9.60 -7.00
C PRO A 31 41.82 -9.58 -5.62
N VAL A 32 41.85 -10.72 -4.96
CA VAL A 32 42.45 -10.86 -3.62
C VAL A 32 43.96 -10.54 -3.64
N ASP A 33 44.62 -10.76 -4.78
CA ASP A 33 46.03 -10.44 -4.99
C ASP A 33 46.30 -8.94 -5.17
N ALA A 34 45.27 -8.16 -5.51
CA ALA A 34 45.35 -6.69 -5.59
C ALA A 34 45.12 -6.01 -4.23
N LEU A 35 44.67 -6.76 -3.22
CA LEU A 35 44.50 -6.26 -1.85
C LEU A 35 45.78 -6.47 -1.02
N PRO A 36 46.09 -5.56 -0.08
CA PRO A 36 47.22 -5.76 0.82
C PRO A 36 47.12 -7.07 1.61
N PRO A 37 48.26 -7.67 2.01
CA PRO A 37 48.27 -8.94 2.74
C PRO A 37 47.69 -8.82 4.15
N LYS A 38 47.86 -7.66 4.80
CA LYS A 38 47.24 -7.28 6.07
C LYS A 38 46.87 -5.79 6.07
N TYR A 39 45.79 -5.44 6.73
CA TYR A 39 45.34 -4.05 6.91
C TYR A 39 44.47 -3.89 8.17
N THR A 40 44.42 -2.67 8.71
CA THR A 40 43.56 -2.30 9.86
C THR A 40 42.28 -1.56 9.41
N ILE A 41 41.28 -1.45 10.28
CA ILE A 41 40.05 -0.67 10.00
C ILE A 41 40.41 0.81 9.77
N ARG A 42 41.38 1.33 10.53
CA ARG A 42 41.92 2.67 10.33
C ARG A 42 42.50 2.89 8.94
N GLN A 43 43.31 1.95 8.44
CA GLN A 43 43.87 2.05 7.09
C GLN A 43 42.79 2.00 6.00
N LEU A 44 41.71 1.24 6.20
CA LEU A 44 40.55 1.28 5.30
C LEU A 44 39.90 2.67 5.32
N ASN A 45 39.81 3.31 6.47
CA ASN A 45 39.21 4.62 6.60
C ASN A 45 40.09 5.72 5.95
N ASP A 46 41.35 5.79 6.35
CA ASP A 46 42.30 6.83 5.89
C ASP A 46 42.57 6.75 4.38
N GLU A 47 42.72 5.54 3.83
CA GLU A 47 43.16 5.35 2.46
C GLU A 47 42.05 5.02 1.45
N LEU A 48 40.85 4.66 1.91
CA LEU A 48 39.71 4.39 1.02
C LEU A 48 38.62 5.46 1.17
N ILE A 49 38.24 5.76 2.42
CA ILE A 49 37.02 6.52 2.74
C ILE A 49 37.26 8.03 2.75
N GLN A 50 38.31 8.49 3.45
CA GLN A 50 38.61 9.92 3.59
C GLN A 50 39.12 10.56 2.29
N LEU A 51 39.53 9.76 1.31
CA LEU A 51 39.91 10.28 -0.01
C LEU A 51 38.69 10.84 -0.77
N PRO A 52 38.82 12.01 -1.42
CA PRO A 52 37.73 12.60 -2.20
C PRO A 52 37.28 11.63 -3.30
N VAL A 53 35.97 11.65 -3.59
CA VAL A 53 35.35 10.83 -4.63
C VAL A 53 34.82 11.74 -5.72
N TYR A 54 35.16 11.44 -6.97
CA TYR A 54 34.88 12.29 -8.12
C TYR A 54 33.85 11.68 -9.08
N SER A 55 33.55 10.38 -8.97
CA SER A 55 32.53 9.70 -9.79
C SER A 55 31.70 8.68 -9.00
N GLN A 56 30.54 8.30 -9.55
CA GLN A 56 29.71 7.26 -8.95
C GLN A 56 30.41 5.88 -9.03
N ALA A 57 31.05 5.57 -10.15
CA ALA A 57 31.88 4.37 -10.31
C ALA A 57 32.99 4.25 -9.26
N GLU A 58 33.62 5.36 -8.86
CA GLU A 58 34.59 5.37 -7.76
C GLU A 58 33.94 5.05 -6.40
N LYS A 59 32.70 5.52 -6.14
CA LYS A 59 31.97 5.14 -4.92
C LYS A 59 31.68 3.65 -4.91
N THR A 60 31.20 3.10 -6.03
CA THR A 60 30.96 1.67 -6.20
C THR A 60 32.23 0.87 -5.96
N ALA A 61 33.34 1.27 -6.58
CA ALA A 61 34.62 0.59 -6.43
C ALA A 61 35.11 0.60 -4.98
N LYS A 62 35.00 1.75 -4.29
CA LYS A 62 35.32 1.83 -2.86
C LYS A 62 34.41 0.93 -2.02
N ALA A 63 33.10 0.94 -2.25
CA ALA A 63 32.16 0.08 -1.52
C ALA A 63 32.45 -1.42 -1.75
N ALA A 64 32.74 -1.84 -2.98
CA ALA A 64 33.08 -3.21 -3.33
C ALA A 64 34.43 -3.66 -2.73
N ILE A 65 35.44 -2.79 -2.75
CA ILE A 65 36.74 -3.07 -2.12
C ILE A 65 36.58 -3.22 -0.61
N LEU A 66 35.81 -2.32 0.01
CA LEU A 66 35.53 -2.37 1.45
C LEU A 66 34.83 -3.68 1.83
N GLU A 67 33.79 -4.04 1.08
CA GLU A 67 33.05 -5.29 1.25
C GLU A 67 33.98 -6.50 1.16
N ARG A 68 34.84 -6.54 0.13
CA ARG A 68 35.80 -7.63 -0.06
C ARG A 68 36.85 -7.70 1.05
N CYS A 69 37.28 -6.56 1.55
CA CYS A 69 38.21 -6.48 2.68
C CYS A 69 37.57 -7.08 3.95
N LEU A 70 36.32 -6.73 4.23
CA LEU A 70 35.58 -7.27 5.38
C LEU A 70 35.28 -8.77 5.24
N GLN A 71 34.97 -9.25 4.03
CA GLN A 71 34.85 -10.70 3.77
C GLN A 71 36.16 -11.44 4.05
N SER A 72 37.29 -10.81 3.76
CA SER A 72 38.64 -11.37 3.93
C SER A 72 39.14 -11.25 5.37
N ARG A 73 38.31 -11.60 6.37
CA ARG A 73 38.57 -11.40 7.81
C ARG A 73 39.97 -11.81 8.28
N LYS A 74 40.57 -12.84 7.70
CA LYS A 74 41.93 -13.32 8.03
C LYS A 74 43.04 -12.29 7.75
N ARG A 75 42.79 -11.31 6.88
CA ARG A 75 43.72 -10.23 6.53
C ARG A 75 43.49 -8.96 7.35
N LEU A 76 42.37 -8.86 8.06
CA LEU A 76 42.06 -7.74 8.93
C LEU A 76 42.80 -7.92 10.26
N SER A 77 43.70 -7.00 10.59
CA SER A 77 44.35 -6.91 11.90
C SER A 77 43.59 -5.90 12.78
N LEU A 78 43.32 -6.29 14.02
CA LEU A 78 42.84 -5.38 15.07
C LEU A 78 44.04 -4.67 15.68
N GLU A 79 43.95 -3.36 15.88
CA GLU A 79 44.97 -2.59 16.58
C GLU A 79 44.87 -2.87 18.10
N ASP A 80 45.97 -2.74 18.84
CA ASP A 80 46.00 -3.02 20.28
C ASP A 80 45.20 -1.98 21.12
N ASP A 81 44.73 -0.89 20.50
CA ASP A 81 43.93 0.17 21.12
C ASP A 81 42.48 0.14 20.60
N ASP A 82 41.60 -0.51 21.37
CA ASP A 82 40.17 -0.66 21.07
C ASP A 82 39.46 0.69 20.83
N SER A 83 39.97 1.79 21.39
CA SER A 83 39.33 3.11 21.25
C SER A 83 39.50 3.72 19.85
N ILE A 84 40.66 3.49 19.23
CA ILE A 84 40.99 4.00 17.89
C ILE A 84 40.20 3.22 16.83
N ASP A 85 40.14 1.90 16.97
CA ASP A 85 39.37 1.03 16.07
C ASP A 85 37.86 1.30 16.17
N SER A 86 37.35 1.66 17.35
CA SER A 86 35.95 2.08 17.54
C SER A 86 35.63 3.36 16.75
N ILE A 87 36.47 4.40 16.84
CA ILE A 87 36.27 5.66 16.11
C ILE A 87 36.34 5.43 14.59
N ALA A 88 37.32 4.66 14.12
CA ALA A 88 37.46 4.34 12.71
C ALA A 88 36.24 3.56 12.18
N THR A 89 35.68 2.66 12.99
CA THR A 89 34.46 1.92 12.65
C THR A 89 33.24 2.84 12.55
N GLN A 90 33.13 3.84 13.43
CA GLN A 90 32.03 4.82 13.39
C GLN A 90 32.08 5.68 12.13
N GLU A 91 33.26 6.20 11.77
CA GLU A 91 33.44 6.98 10.54
C GLU A 91 33.11 6.16 9.29
N LEU A 92 33.50 4.89 9.29
CA LEU A 92 33.21 3.94 8.21
C LEU A 92 31.70 3.70 8.07
N ILE A 93 30.98 3.49 9.18
CA ILE A 93 29.52 3.32 9.18
C ILE A 93 28.83 4.60 8.73
N ALA A 94 29.25 5.76 9.23
CA ALA A 94 28.70 7.04 8.81
C ALA A 94 28.87 7.26 7.29
N TRP A 95 30.00 6.86 6.72
CA TRP A 95 30.22 6.89 5.27
C TRP A 95 29.32 5.92 4.51
N LEU A 96 29.19 4.67 4.98
CA LEU A 96 28.31 3.67 4.38
C LEU A 96 26.86 4.15 4.36
N ILE A 97 26.36 4.64 5.50
CA ILE A 97 25.01 5.21 5.65
C ILE A 97 24.81 6.38 4.70
N LYS A 98 25.79 7.28 4.58
CA LYS A 98 25.73 8.43 3.66
C LYS A 98 25.63 7.99 2.20
N ILE A 99 26.27 6.89 1.82
CA ILE A 99 26.23 6.38 0.44
C ILE A 99 24.90 5.72 0.11
N ILE A 100 24.34 4.95 1.06
CA ILE A 100 23.07 4.22 0.85
C ILE A 100 21.83 5.02 1.18
N ARG A 101 21.96 6.28 1.62
CA ARG A 101 20.81 7.15 1.84
C ARG A 101 20.20 7.51 0.49
N PRO A 102 18.95 7.12 0.21
CA PRO A 102 18.31 7.43 -1.06
C PRO A 102 18.10 8.94 -1.17
N ASP A 103 18.59 9.53 -2.26
CA ASP A 103 18.40 10.94 -2.55
C ASP A 103 17.00 11.18 -3.11
N GLY A 104 16.19 11.96 -2.39
CA GLY A 104 14.85 12.28 -2.85
C GLY A 104 14.82 12.98 -4.20
N ALA A 105 15.82 13.79 -4.54
CA ALA A 105 15.88 14.42 -5.87
C ALA A 105 16.02 13.40 -7.02
N CYS A 106 16.63 12.25 -6.74
CA CYS A 106 16.86 11.19 -7.73
C CYS A 106 15.67 10.22 -7.82
N PHE A 107 15.03 9.93 -6.68
CA PHE A 107 14.04 8.85 -6.55
C PHE A 107 12.58 9.30 -6.39
N LEU A 108 12.32 10.61 -6.24
CA LEU A 108 10.96 11.14 -6.31
C LEU A 108 10.49 11.19 -7.75
N ASP A 109 9.21 10.85 -7.97
CA ASP A 109 8.53 10.90 -9.26
C ASP A 109 8.85 12.24 -9.96
N ALA A 110 9.76 12.17 -10.92
CA ALA A 110 9.95 13.23 -11.90
C ALA A 110 8.66 13.23 -12.72
N SER A 111 7.86 14.29 -12.56
CA SER A 111 6.81 14.61 -13.51
C SER A 111 7.35 14.48 -14.93
N PHE A 112 6.83 13.50 -15.68
CA PHE A 112 6.90 13.30 -17.13
C PHE A 112 7.79 14.25 -17.94
N ASP A 113 9.11 14.18 -17.75
CA ASP A 113 10.10 14.74 -18.69
C ASP A 113 10.87 13.56 -19.29
N GLU A 114 10.35 13.03 -20.40
CA GLU A 114 10.91 11.87 -21.13
C GLU A 114 12.36 12.10 -21.59
N ALA A 115 12.78 13.37 -21.74
CA ALA A 115 14.06 13.75 -22.33
C ALA A 115 15.31 13.41 -21.49
N ASN A 116 15.18 13.27 -20.16
CA ASN A 116 16.29 12.92 -19.25
C ASN A 116 16.13 11.54 -18.58
N SER A 117 15.15 10.75 -19.02
CA SER A 117 14.74 9.52 -18.33
C SER A 117 15.81 8.41 -18.34
N ALA A 118 16.54 8.24 -19.45
CA ALA A 118 17.54 7.17 -19.59
C ALA A 118 18.78 7.39 -18.71
N GLU A 119 19.37 8.60 -18.72
CA GLU A 119 20.54 8.94 -17.90
C GLU A 119 20.21 8.92 -16.39
N LEU A 120 18.99 9.31 -16.02
CA LEU A 120 18.49 9.22 -14.65
C LEU A 120 18.31 7.77 -14.21
N GLU A 121 17.78 6.90 -15.07
CA GLU A 121 17.61 5.48 -14.72
C GLU A 121 18.96 4.76 -14.64
N GLU A 122 19.91 5.06 -15.53
CA GLU A 122 21.30 4.56 -15.42
C GLU A 122 21.92 4.98 -14.09
N SER A 123 21.77 6.26 -13.70
CA SER A 123 22.26 6.76 -12.40
C SER A 123 21.60 6.05 -11.20
N ARG A 124 20.31 5.71 -11.31
CA ARG A 124 19.56 4.96 -10.28
C ARG A 124 20.04 3.51 -10.20
N GLU A 125 20.29 2.87 -11.34
CA GLU A 125 20.84 1.52 -11.39
C GLU A 125 22.24 1.44 -10.77
N GLU A 126 23.14 2.37 -11.12
CA GLU A 126 24.47 2.47 -10.51
C GLU A 126 24.38 2.68 -8.98
N TRP A 127 23.42 3.48 -8.53
CA TRP A 127 23.18 3.68 -7.10
C TRP A 127 22.67 2.41 -6.42
N ARG A 128 21.69 1.72 -7.01
CA ARG A 128 21.16 0.43 -6.51
C ARG A 128 22.27 -0.63 -6.47
N PHE A 129 23.16 -0.62 -7.45
CA PHE A 129 24.32 -1.50 -7.51
C PHE A 129 25.31 -1.20 -6.37
N THR A 130 25.61 0.07 -6.13
CA THR A 130 26.47 0.53 -5.02
C THR A 130 25.91 0.12 -3.66
N SER A 131 24.60 0.26 -3.47
CA SER A 131 23.96 0.02 -2.17
C SER A 131 24.11 -1.43 -1.70
N ILE A 132 24.17 -2.39 -2.62
CA ILE A 132 24.34 -3.81 -2.30
C ILE A 132 25.67 -4.06 -1.57
N PHE A 133 26.79 -3.53 -2.07
CA PHE A 133 28.09 -3.70 -1.43
C PHE A 133 28.18 -2.99 -0.07
N ALA A 134 27.57 -1.81 0.02
CA ALA A 134 27.51 -1.08 1.27
C ALA A 134 26.66 -1.80 2.34
N LEU A 135 25.51 -2.36 1.96
CA LEU A 135 24.67 -3.17 2.86
C LEU A 135 25.37 -4.47 3.29
N LYS A 136 26.05 -5.16 2.37
CA LYS A 136 26.91 -6.33 2.71
C LYS A 136 28.00 -5.94 3.71
N SER A 137 28.61 -4.76 3.54
CA SER A 137 29.62 -4.24 4.47
C SER A 137 29.03 -3.99 5.86
N ILE A 138 27.87 -3.32 5.95
CA ILE A 138 27.15 -3.11 7.22
C ILE A 138 26.84 -4.45 7.90
N LYS A 139 26.30 -5.41 7.15
CA LYS A 139 26.03 -6.77 7.64
C LYS A 139 27.28 -7.42 8.24
N LEU A 140 28.41 -7.36 7.55
CA LEU A 140 29.66 -7.95 8.01
C LEU A 140 30.15 -7.28 9.31
N LEU A 141 30.12 -5.95 9.38
CA LEU A 141 30.53 -5.20 10.58
C LEU A 141 29.69 -5.56 11.81
N ILE A 142 28.37 -5.66 11.63
CA ILE A 142 27.42 -6.11 12.66
C ILE A 142 27.77 -7.56 13.06
N SER A 143 27.91 -8.46 12.09
CA SER A 143 28.15 -9.89 12.35
C SER A 143 29.46 -10.18 13.08
N TYR A 144 30.48 -9.32 12.89
CA TYR A 144 31.76 -9.44 13.55
C TYR A 144 31.80 -8.75 14.92
N GLY A 145 30.75 -8.03 15.30
CA GLY A 145 30.69 -7.30 16.56
C GLY A 145 31.59 -6.06 16.60
N PHE A 146 31.88 -5.45 15.45
CA PHE A 146 32.70 -4.23 15.41
C PHE A 146 31.93 -2.99 15.89
N ILE A 147 30.60 -3.05 15.93
CA ILE A 147 29.77 -1.95 16.42
C ILE A 147 29.57 -2.10 17.93
N SER A 148 30.36 -1.34 18.69
CA SER A 148 30.27 -1.35 20.16
C SER A 148 29.32 -0.26 20.70
N GLU A 149 29.18 0.87 20.01
CA GLU A 149 28.33 1.97 20.47
C GLU A 149 26.86 1.79 20.05
N ALA A 150 25.95 1.91 21.02
CA ALA A 150 24.51 1.76 20.80
C ALA A 150 23.91 2.79 19.83
N SER A 151 24.47 4.01 19.78
CA SER A 151 24.05 5.08 18.87
C SER A 151 24.35 4.69 17.41
N THR A 152 25.57 4.26 17.13
CA THR A 152 26.03 3.79 15.82
C THR A 152 25.29 2.52 15.38
N MET A 153 25.00 1.62 16.32
CA MET A 153 24.15 0.46 16.03
C MET A 153 22.76 0.90 15.59
N SER A 154 22.15 1.85 16.30
CA SER A 154 20.83 2.38 15.93
C SER A 154 20.83 3.06 14.56
N GLU A 155 21.89 3.79 14.21
CA GLU A 155 22.08 4.39 12.88
C GLU A 155 22.18 3.31 11.78
N ALA A 156 22.99 2.27 12.01
CA ALA A 156 23.14 1.16 11.08
C ALA A 156 21.81 0.41 10.88
N LEU A 157 21.09 0.10 11.97
CA LEU A 157 19.79 -0.54 11.91
C LEU A 157 18.76 0.31 11.17
N LEU A 158 18.70 1.62 11.43
CA LEU A 158 17.82 2.55 10.71
C LEU A 158 18.12 2.56 9.20
N SER A 159 19.39 2.52 8.82
CA SER A 159 19.79 2.47 7.41
C SER A 159 19.34 1.17 6.72
N LEU A 160 19.35 0.04 7.42
CA LEU A 160 18.82 -1.25 6.93
C LEU A 160 17.30 -1.21 6.78
N LEU A 161 16.58 -0.49 7.67
CA LEU A 161 15.12 -0.34 7.58
C LEU A 161 14.68 0.32 6.26
N ALA A 162 15.51 1.19 5.67
CA ALA A 162 15.23 1.87 4.41
C ALA A 162 15.07 0.91 3.21
N PHE A 163 15.52 -0.34 3.34
CA PHE A 163 15.49 -1.37 2.28
C PHE A 163 14.51 -2.51 2.59
N THR A 164 13.56 -2.31 3.51
CA THR A 164 12.62 -3.36 3.96
C THR A 164 11.36 -3.52 3.11
N GLN A 165 11.23 -2.76 2.02
CA GLN A 165 10.10 -2.77 1.10
C GLN A 165 10.61 -2.91 -0.34
N LEU A 166 10.31 -4.04 -0.99
CA LEU A 166 10.82 -4.35 -2.33
C LEU A 166 10.27 -3.42 -3.42
N GLY A 167 9.08 -2.85 -3.21
CA GLY A 167 8.44 -1.95 -4.17
C GLY A 167 8.98 -0.52 -4.20
N ASP A 168 9.96 -0.18 -3.35
CA ASP A 168 10.55 1.16 -3.33
C ASP A 168 11.49 1.35 -4.53
N THR A 169 11.44 2.54 -5.14
CA THR A 169 12.19 2.84 -6.38
C THR A 169 13.71 2.78 -6.21
N TRP A 170 14.23 2.98 -5.00
CA TRP A 170 15.66 2.86 -4.68
C TRP A 170 16.08 1.45 -4.28
N ASN A 171 15.14 0.52 -4.10
CA ASN A 171 15.46 -0.81 -3.60
C ASN A 171 15.72 -1.81 -4.74
N SER A 172 16.40 -2.90 -4.43
CA SER A 172 16.64 -4.04 -5.31
C SER A 172 16.43 -5.34 -4.54
N LYS A 173 16.17 -6.45 -5.24
CA LYS A 173 15.96 -7.74 -4.59
C LYS A 173 17.15 -8.17 -3.71
N PRO A 174 18.42 -8.07 -4.15
CA PRO A 174 19.56 -8.40 -3.29
C PRO A 174 19.66 -7.48 -2.06
N ALA A 175 19.46 -6.17 -2.21
CA ALA A 175 19.51 -5.22 -1.11
C ALA A 175 18.43 -5.49 -0.06
N TYR A 176 17.22 -5.82 -0.50
CA TYR A 176 16.11 -6.25 0.36
C TYR A 176 16.47 -7.51 1.16
N GLU A 177 16.98 -8.55 0.50
CA GLU A 177 17.33 -9.83 1.13
C GLU A 177 18.44 -9.65 2.17
N ILE A 178 19.49 -8.89 1.84
CA ILE A 178 20.59 -8.58 2.77
C ILE A 178 20.06 -7.83 4.00
N SER A 179 19.22 -6.83 3.79
CA SER A 179 18.71 -5.98 4.88
C SER A 179 17.78 -6.76 5.79
N LYS A 180 16.85 -7.55 5.23
CA LYS A 180 15.95 -8.42 5.99
C LYS A 180 16.72 -9.45 6.81
N ASP A 181 17.63 -10.17 6.18
CA ASP A 181 18.46 -11.17 6.85
C ASP A 181 19.25 -10.54 8.02
N THR A 182 19.86 -9.38 7.80
CA THR A 182 20.64 -8.70 8.85
C THR A 182 19.76 -8.25 10.02
N LEU A 183 18.58 -7.68 9.74
CA LEU A 183 17.63 -7.24 10.76
C LEU A 183 17.05 -8.41 11.58
N ASP A 184 16.82 -9.55 10.94
CA ASP A 184 16.31 -10.74 11.62
C ASP A 184 17.35 -11.34 12.57
N HIS A 185 18.64 -11.32 12.19
CA HIS A 185 19.75 -11.70 13.08
C HIS A 185 19.90 -10.75 14.27
N GLN A 186 19.56 -9.47 14.13
CA GLN A 186 19.59 -8.46 15.20
C GLN A 186 18.22 -8.21 15.85
N SER A 187 17.34 -9.22 15.84
CA SER A 187 15.97 -9.09 16.37
C SER A 187 15.92 -8.59 17.83
N GLN A 188 16.88 -8.96 18.68
CA GLN A 188 16.91 -8.54 20.09
C GLN A 188 17.11 -7.03 20.25
N GLU A 189 17.89 -6.40 19.37
CA GLU A 189 18.18 -4.96 19.42
C GLU A 189 17.10 -4.15 18.68
N VAL A 190 16.70 -4.65 17.51
CA VAL A 190 15.74 -4.00 16.60
C VAL A 190 14.32 -3.91 17.17
N HIS A 191 13.93 -4.82 18.07
CA HIS A 191 12.59 -4.81 18.68
C HIS A 191 12.55 -4.15 20.06
N THR A 192 13.62 -3.49 20.50
CA THR A 192 13.63 -2.78 21.78
C THR A 192 12.77 -1.52 21.73
N GLY A 193 12.14 -1.17 22.87
CA GLY A 193 11.42 0.09 23.00
C GLY A 193 12.33 1.31 22.83
N ALA A 194 13.59 1.23 23.28
CA ALA A 194 14.58 2.29 23.09
C ALA A 194 14.85 2.56 21.61
N PHE A 195 15.03 1.51 20.79
CA PHE A 195 15.20 1.67 19.35
C PHE A 195 13.91 2.14 18.67
N ILE A 196 12.79 1.44 18.85
CA ILE A 196 11.55 1.74 18.11
C ILE A 196 10.96 3.09 18.54
N VAL A 197 10.79 3.32 19.84
CA VAL A 197 10.08 4.49 20.35
C VAL A 197 11.00 5.70 20.42
N ASP A 198 12.16 5.57 21.07
CA ASP A 198 13.02 6.73 21.34
C ASP A 198 13.87 7.11 20.13
N TYR A 199 14.52 6.14 19.48
CA TYR A 199 15.37 6.43 18.33
C TYR A 199 14.56 6.64 17.04
N VAL A 200 13.72 5.68 16.65
CA VAL A 200 13.01 5.75 15.36
C VAL A 200 11.82 6.71 15.42
N LEU A 201 10.84 6.50 16.30
CA LEU A 201 9.63 7.34 16.31
C LEU A 201 9.91 8.77 16.78
N LYS A 202 10.58 8.96 17.92
CA LYS A 202 10.87 10.30 18.47
C LYS A 202 12.06 10.98 17.80
N GLY A 203 13.14 10.25 17.52
CA GLY A 203 14.38 10.80 16.98
C GLY A 203 14.38 11.00 15.48
N PHE A 204 13.75 10.11 14.71
CA PHE A 204 13.78 10.14 13.24
C PHE A 204 12.43 10.57 12.62
N ILE A 205 11.34 9.86 12.90
CA ILE A 205 10.04 10.09 12.23
C ILE A 205 9.44 11.43 12.67
N ARG A 206 9.28 11.67 13.97
CA ARG A 206 8.59 12.88 14.46
C ARG A 206 9.18 14.19 13.93
N PRO A 207 10.51 14.42 13.93
CA PRO A 207 11.08 15.65 13.38
C PRO A 207 10.82 15.83 11.89
N LEU A 208 10.80 14.74 11.11
CA LEU A 208 10.56 14.80 9.67
C LEU A 208 9.11 15.19 9.34
N PHE A 209 8.13 14.73 10.13
CA PHE A 209 6.70 14.99 9.89
C PHE A 209 6.14 16.22 10.61
N ALA A 210 6.86 16.79 11.58
CA ALA A 210 6.36 17.85 12.45
C ALA A 210 5.87 19.11 11.71
N LYS A 211 6.51 19.49 10.60
CA LYS A 211 6.14 20.69 9.82
C LYS A 211 5.01 20.46 8.82
N SER A 212 4.79 19.21 8.43
CA SER A 212 3.75 18.79 7.47
C SER A 212 2.54 18.17 8.15
N THR A 213 2.51 18.17 9.48
CA THR A 213 1.38 17.67 10.25
C THR A 213 0.17 18.58 10.00
N PRO A 214 -1.00 18.03 9.60
CA PRO A 214 -2.20 18.83 9.38
C PRO A 214 -2.58 19.61 10.64
N GLN A 215 -3.05 20.86 10.47
CA GLN A 215 -3.47 21.71 11.60
C GLN A 215 -4.66 21.13 12.38
N THR A 216 -5.42 20.25 11.73
CA THR A 216 -6.57 19.54 12.29
C THR A 216 -6.23 18.56 13.40
N ILE A 217 -4.94 18.32 13.63
CA ILE A 217 -4.44 17.55 14.76
C ILE A 217 -3.44 18.36 15.59
N THR A 218 -3.53 18.19 16.90
CA THR A 218 -2.56 18.71 17.86
C THR A 218 -1.23 17.97 17.72
N SER A 219 -0.16 18.54 18.29
CA SER A 219 1.15 17.89 18.37
C SER A 219 1.16 16.57 19.16
N GLN A 220 0.07 16.26 19.88
CA GLN A 220 -0.16 14.98 20.57
C GLN A 220 -1.06 14.02 19.76
N GLY A 221 -1.36 14.32 18.49
CA GLY A 221 -2.19 13.48 17.62
C GLY A 221 -3.68 13.50 17.93
N ARG A 222 -4.16 14.36 18.85
CA ARG A 222 -5.60 14.55 19.12
C ARG A 222 -6.21 15.49 18.09
N LYS A 223 -7.50 15.30 17.77
CA LYS A 223 -8.30 16.24 16.97
C LYS A 223 -8.23 17.66 17.57
N ALA A 224 -7.99 18.66 16.72
CA ALA A 224 -7.96 20.07 17.10
C ALA A 224 -9.40 20.60 17.26
N PRO A 225 -9.71 21.35 18.34
CA PRO A 225 -11.10 21.67 18.71
C PRO A 225 -11.85 22.65 17.79
N ASN A 226 -11.22 23.27 16.79
CA ASN A 226 -11.83 24.35 15.97
C ASN A 226 -11.54 24.28 14.46
N GLU A 227 -11.02 23.16 13.95
CA GLU A 227 -10.71 23.03 12.53
C GLU A 227 -11.52 21.91 11.88
N ASN A 228 -12.35 22.31 10.90
CA ASN A 228 -13.11 21.36 10.09
C ASN A 228 -12.25 20.88 8.93
N LEU A 229 -12.26 19.57 8.73
CA LEU A 229 -11.42 18.87 7.76
C LEU A 229 -11.92 18.99 6.30
N GLY A 230 -12.94 19.82 6.06
CA GLY A 230 -13.79 19.81 4.86
C GLY A 230 -13.22 20.49 3.60
N ASN A 231 -12.13 21.27 3.71
CA ASN A 231 -11.59 22.04 2.58
C ASN A 231 -10.13 21.64 2.27
N ARG A 232 -9.90 20.37 1.93
CA ARG A 232 -8.56 19.82 1.62
C ARG A 232 -8.20 19.82 0.13
N ILE A 233 -8.85 20.65 -0.69
CA ILE A 233 -8.35 20.94 -2.05
C ILE A 233 -7.27 22.01 -1.93
N ALA A 234 -6.02 21.53 -1.84
CA ALA A 234 -4.77 22.26 -2.04
C ALA A 234 -4.78 23.76 -1.65
N GLU A 235 -4.52 24.06 -0.39
CA GLU A 235 -3.74 25.27 -0.11
C GLU A 235 -2.38 25.08 -0.79
N VAL A 236 -2.18 25.75 -1.92
CA VAL A 236 -0.88 25.86 -2.57
C VAL A 236 0.06 26.49 -1.54
N ALA A 237 0.91 25.68 -0.93
CA ALA A 237 1.90 26.17 0.01
C ALA A 237 2.82 27.14 -0.73
N SER A 238 2.79 28.43 -0.35
CA SER A 238 3.75 29.43 -0.84
C SER A 238 5.21 29.14 -0.47
N ILE A 239 5.45 28.07 0.31
CA ILE A 239 6.75 27.61 0.78
C ILE A 239 7.13 26.34 0.02
N PRO A 240 8.37 26.20 -0.49
CA PRO A 240 8.81 24.99 -1.20
C PRO A 240 8.60 23.71 -0.37
N ASP A 241 8.02 22.69 -0.99
CA ASP A 241 7.75 21.38 -0.38
C ASP A 241 8.99 20.75 0.26
N ALA A 242 10.19 21.01 -0.27
CA ALA A 242 11.45 20.50 0.30
C ALA A 242 11.78 21.02 1.71
N ILE A 243 11.15 22.12 2.15
CA ILE A 243 11.34 22.72 3.47
C ILE A 243 10.24 22.26 4.44
N THR A 244 9.01 22.10 3.94
CA THR A 244 7.83 21.74 4.74
C THR A 244 7.67 20.22 4.87
N LYS A 245 8.14 19.45 3.89
CA LYS A 245 8.00 17.98 3.80
C LYS A 245 9.37 17.29 3.61
N PRO A 246 10.29 17.35 4.59
CA PRO A 246 11.60 16.70 4.47
C PRO A 246 11.51 15.17 4.32
N TRP A 247 10.50 14.53 4.91
CA TRP A 247 10.18 13.10 4.72
C TRP A 247 9.87 12.74 3.25
N LYS A 248 9.39 13.71 2.47
CA LYS A 248 9.07 13.51 1.06
C LYS A 248 10.26 13.86 0.18
N CYS A 249 10.99 14.94 0.49
CA CYS A 249 12.01 15.47 -0.42
C CYS A 249 13.45 15.05 -0.13
N LYS A 250 13.78 14.73 1.12
CA LYS A 250 15.17 14.44 1.55
C LYS A 250 15.30 13.02 2.07
N ASP A 251 14.35 12.62 2.90
CA ASP A 251 14.35 11.32 3.59
C ASP A 251 13.20 10.46 3.08
N VAL A 252 13.22 10.15 1.79
CA VAL A 252 12.14 9.40 1.10
C VAL A 252 11.85 8.03 1.74
N HIS A 253 12.87 7.42 2.33
CA HIS A 253 12.76 6.16 3.05
C HIS A 253 12.00 6.28 4.39
N ALA A 254 11.65 7.48 4.84
CA ALA A 254 10.90 7.68 6.08
C ALA A 254 9.53 6.99 6.06
N VAL A 255 8.87 6.92 4.90
CA VAL A 255 7.59 6.20 4.75
C VAL A 255 7.79 4.69 4.91
N THR A 256 8.87 4.13 4.33
CA THR A 256 9.25 2.73 4.46
C THR A 256 9.59 2.35 5.90
N VAL A 257 10.39 3.19 6.57
CA VAL A 257 10.72 3.02 7.99
C VAL A 257 9.45 3.09 8.84
N PHE A 258 8.57 4.06 8.60
CA PHE A 258 7.32 4.20 9.35
C PHE A 258 6.40 2.99 9.16
N LYS A 259 6.25 2.49 7.91
CA LYS A 259 5.52 1.27 7.61
C LYS A 259 6.08 0.06 8.36
N TRP A 260 7.41 -0.09 8.40
CA TRP A 260 8.05 -1.15 9.15
C TRP A 260 7.73 -1.07 10.64
N VAL A 261 7.81 0.12 11.23
CA VAL A 261 7.48 0.33 12.66
C VAL A 261 6.04 -0.04 12.95
N VAL A 262 5.08 0.41 12.14
CA VAL A 262 3.67 0.03 12.30
C VAL A 262 3.47 -1.48 12.16
N THR A 263 4.18 -2.13 11.22
CA THR A 263 4.12 -3.58 11.01
C THR A 263 4.70 -4.37 12.19
N LYS A 264 5.70 -3.86 12.89
CA LYS A 264 6.36 -4.54 14.01
C LYS A 264 5.82 -4.17 15.39
N ALA A 265 5.18 -3.02 15.53
CA ALA A 265 4.53 -2.63 16.77
C ALA A 265 3.47 -3.67 17.19
N ASP A 266 3.40 -3.98 18.48
CA ASP A 266 2.29 -4.75 19.04
C ASP A 266 1.18 -3.81 19.53
N GLU A 267 0.07 -4.39 19.96
CA GLU A 267 -1.08 -3.63 20.50
C GLU A 267 -0.67 -2.79 21.74
N SER A 268 0.29 -3.28 22.54
CA SER A 268 0.75 -2.60 23.74
C SER A 268 1.53 -1.31 23.41
N LEU A 269 2.43 -1.39 22.43
CA LEU A 269 3.25 -0.27 21.97
C LEU A 269 2.38 0.78 21.31
N ILE A 270 1.42 0.38 20.47
CA ILE A 270 0.44 1.29 19.87
C ILE A 270 -0.38 1.95 20.96
N SER A 271 -0.95 1.20 21.90
CA SER A 271 -1.77 1.76 22.97
C SER A 271 -1.02 2.79 23.84
N ASN A 272 0.27 2.57 24.08
CA ASN A 272 1.10 3.46 24.89
C ASN A 272 1.64 4.67 24.11
N SER A 273 1.88 4.53 22.80
CA SER A 273 2.62 5.51 21.99
C SER A 273 1.86 6.01 20.75
N TRP A 274 0.54 5.78 20.66
CA TRP A 274 -0.29 6.13 19.49
C TRP A 274 -0.11 7.58 19.02
N HIS A 275 0.12 8.51 19.94
CA HIS A 275 0.36 9.94 19.66
C HIS A 275 1.56 10.20 18.74
N LEU A 276 2.49 9.24 18.62
CA LEU A 276 3.62 9.31 17.68
C LEU A 276 3.29 8.76 16.29
N PHE A 277 2.24 7.96 16.15
CA PHE A 277 1.81 7.32 14.90
C PHE A 277 0.81 8.18 14.12
N ILE A 278 -0.10 8.84 14.84
CA ILE A 278 -1.19 9.59 14.21
C ILE A 278 -0.70 10.76 13.37
N PRO A 279 0.25 11.61 13.80
CA PRO A 279 0.69 12.71 12.96
C PRO A 279 1.28 12.28 11.61
N PRO A 280 2.21 11.30 11.55
CA PRO A 280 2.66 10.76 10.26
C PRO A 280 1.52 10.14 9.43
N LEU A 281 0.63 9.35 10.03
CA LEU A 281 -0.52 8.76 9.33
C LEU A 281 -1.40 9.83 8.67
N MET A 282 -1.77 10.85 9.43
CA MET A 282 -2.61 11.94 8.93
C MET A 282 -1.91 12.75 7.83
N THR A 283 -0.61 13.03 7.96
CA THR A 283 0.16 13.66 6.89
C THR A 283 0.13 12.83 5.60
N LEU A 284 0.29 11.50 5.68
CA LEU A 284 0.29 10.63 4.50
C LEU A 284 -1.09 10.56 3.84
N LEU A 285 -2.17 10.49 4.63
CA LEU A 285 -3.55 10.48 4.13
C LEU A 285 -3.94 11.82 3.46
N ASP A 286 -3.31 12.92 3.88
CA ASP A 286 -3.60 14.26 3.38
C ASP A 286 -2.73 14.65 2.17
N ASP A 287 -1.68 13.88 1.86
CA ASP A 287 -0.79 14.20 0.75
C ASP A 287 -1.50 14.04 -0.61
N PRO A 288 -1.35 14.98 -1.55
CA PRO A 288 -2.01 14.92 -2.85
C PRO A 288 -1.44 13.83 -3.78
N THR A 289 -0.24 13.33 -3.53
CA THR A 289 0.38 12.31 -4.38
C THR A 289 -0.25 10.94 -4.12
N THR A 290 -0.78 10.32 -5.17
CA THR A 290 -1.47 9.02 -5.11
C THR A 290 -0.64 7.92 -4.46
N SER A 291 0.65 7.77 -4.81
CA SER A 291 1.54 6.75 -4.24
C SER A 291 1.74 6.92 -2.73
N VAL A 292 1.85 8.17 -2.27
CA VAL A 292 1.98 8.52 -0.85
C VAL A 292 0.67 8.24 -0.11
N ARG A 293 -0.47 8.72 -0.62
CA ARG A 293 -1.78 8.46 -0.01
C ARG A 293 -2.11 6.98 0.05
N ALA A 294 -1.85 6.23 -1.03
CA ALA A 294 -2.03 4.78 -1.07
C ALA A 294 -1.15 4.06 -0.04
N SER A 295 0.08 4.55 0.18
CA SER A 295 0.96 4.06 1.25
C SER A 295 0.38 4.39 2.63
N GLY A 296 -0.10 5.62 2.84
CA GLY A 296 -0.79 6.03 4.06
C GLY A 296 -1.98 5.14 4.42
N LEU A 297 -2.85 4.85 3.44
CA LEU A 297 -4.00 3.94 3.61
C LEU A 297 -3.55 2.52 3.98
N THR A 298 -2.50 2.02 3.33
CA THR A 298 -1.97 0.68 3.62
C THR A 298 -1.38 0.59 5.03
N ILE A 299 -0.65 1.63 5.46
CA ILE A 299 -0.10 1.70 6.82
C ILE A 299 -1.23 1.85 7.84
N LEU A 300 -2.28 2.62 7.52
CA LEU A 300 -3.44 2.77 8.39
C LEU A 300 -4.14 1.43 8.64
N SER A 301 -4.39 0.62 7.61
CA SER A 301 -4.98 -0.72 7.81
C SER A 301 -4.13 -1.57 8.76
N GLU A 302 -2.80 -1.61 8.59
CA GLU A 302 -1.93 -2.34 9.52
C GLU A 302 -1.95 -1.79 10.96
N PHE A 303 -2.14 -0.47 11.11
CA PHE A 303 -2.33 0.17 12.40
C PHE A 303 -3.68 -0.21 13.04
N LEU A 304 -4.76 -0.22 12.25
CA LEU A 304 -6.12 -0.54 12.72
C LEU A 304 -6.23 -1.98 13.25
N LYS A 305 -5.62 -2.96 12.58
CA LYS A 305 -5.56 -4.37 13.06
C LYS A 305 -5.03 -4.55 14.49
N LYS A 306 -4.29 -3.56 14.99
CA LYS A 306 -3.60 -3.58 16.28
C LYS A 306 -4.15 -2.54 17.25
N THR A 307 -5.27 -1.92 16.90
CA THR A 307 -5.90 -0.90 17.72
C THR A 307 -7.17 -1.47 18.35
N SER A 308 -7.28 -1.39 19.68
CA SER A 308 -8.49 -1.82 20.37
C SER A 308 -9.66 -0.84 20.15
N PRO A 309 -10.92 -1.32 20.10
CA PRO A 309 -12.10 -0.46 20.02
C PRO A 309 -12.12 0.61 21.12
N ARG A 310 -11.77 0.20 22.35
CA ARG A 310 -11.68 1.09 23.51
C ARG A 310 -10.72 2.25 23.28
N MET A 311 -9.55 1.99 22.70
CA MET A 311 -8.57 3.03 22.41
C MET A 311 -9.12 4.03 21.38
N LEU A 312 -9.74 3.57 20.29
CA LEU A 312 -10.27 4.45 19.25
C LEU A 312 -11.35 5.40 19.76
N VAL A 313 -12.20 4.93 20.67
CA VAL A 313 -13.27 5.73 21.27
C VAL A 313 -12.70 6.71 22.30
N GLN A 314 -11.85 6.26 23.22
CA GLN A 314 -11.33 7.10 24.30
C GLN A 314 -10.40 8.22 23.83
N THR A 315 -9.71 8.00 22.70
CA THR A 315 -8.76 8.97 22.14
C THR A 315 -9.41 9.94 21.14
N GLY A 316 -10.65 9.67 20.71
CA GLY A 316 -11.33 10.42 19.64
C GLY A 316 -10.75 10.15 18.24
N LEU A 317 -9.92 9.10 18.08
CA LEU A 317 -9.33 8.76 16.79
C LEU A 317 -10.35 8.22 15.79
N SER A 318 -11.44 7.63 16.27
CA SER A 318 -12.52 7.13 15.41
C SER A 318 -13.02 8.19 14.42
N ASP A 319 -13.43 9.35 14.95
CA ASP A 319 -14.00 10.43 14.15
C ASP A 319 -12.91 11.11 13.29
N LEU A 320 -11.70 11.25 13.84
CA LEU A 320 -10.57 11.81 13.10
C LEU A 320 -10.23 10.97 11.86
N LEU A 321 -10.13 9.65 12.01
CA LEU A 321 -9.79 8.74 10.92
C LEU A 321 -10.92 8.63 9.89
N GLU A 322 -12.18 8.61 10.33
CA GLU A 322 -13.32 8.67 9.42
C GLU A 322 -13.27 9.95 8.57
N GLU A 323 -13.10 11.11 9.18
CA GLU A 323 -12.99 12.39 8.47
C GLU A 323 -11.76 12.40 7.54
N ALA A 324 -10.64 11.76 7.93
CA ALA A 324 -9.44 11.60 7.11
C ALA A 324 -9.70 10.79 5.84
N LEU A 325 -10.44 9.69 5.98
CA LEU A 325 -10.63 8.69 4.93
C LEU A 325 -11.70 9.07 3.92
N MET A 326 -12.82 9.63 4.37
CA MET A 326 -13.99 9.90 3.53
C MET A 326 -13.67 10.70 2.24
N PRO A 327 -12.83 11.76 2.25
CA PRO A 327 -12.49 12.50 1.02
C PRO A 327 -11.78 11.66 -0.04
N THR A 328 -11.13 10.55 0.35
CA THR A 328 -10.46 9.65 -0.61
C THR A 328 -11.47 8.99 -1.55
N LEU A 329 -12.73 8.86 -1.14
CA LEU A 329 -13.81 8.30 -1.97
C LEU A 329 -14.20 9.20 -3.15
N SER A 330 -13.74 10.46 -3.16
CA SER A 330 -13.96 11.41 -4.24
C SER A 330 -12.84 11.41 -5.30
N PHE A 331 -11.82 10.56 -5.16
CA PHE A 331 -10.77 10.35 -6.18
C PHE A 331 -11.32 9.49 -7.31
N LEU A 332 -12.13 10.11 -8.16
CA LEU A 332 -12.88 9.47 -9.22
C LEU A 332 -12.31 9.82 -10.61
N PRO A 333 -12.59 8.98 -11.63
CA PRO A 333 -12.09 9.15 -12.98
C PRO A 333 -12.32 10.50 -13.66
N THR A 334 -13.28 11.30 -13.17
CA THR A 334 -13.55 12.65 -13.69
C THR A 334 -12.31 13.57 -13.60
N LEU A 335 -11.49 13.40 -12.55
CA LEU A 335 -10.33 14.25 -12.27
C LEU A 335 -9.05 13.46 -11.96
N THR A 336 -9.16 12.17 -11.67
CA THR A 336 -8.04 11.29 -11.29
C THR A 336 -7.92 10.16 -12.32
N PRO A 337 -6.73 9.75 -12.78
CA PRO A 337 -6.61 8.62 -13.72
C PRO A 337 -7.29 7.34 -13.20
N VAL A 338 -7.77 6.49 -14.11
CA VAL A 338 -8.56 5.29 -13.74
C VAL A 338 -7.80 4.36 -12.80
N ALA A 339 -6.54 4.06 -13.11
CA ALA A 339 -5.70 3.17 -12.28
C ALA A 339 -5.47 3.75 -10.87
N GLU A 340 -5.26 5.07 -10.78
CA GLU A 340 -5.08 5.77 -9.51
C GLU A 340 -6.38 5.80 -8.69
N SER A 341 -7.50 6.08 -9.34
CA SER A 341 -8.84 6.06 -8.73
C SER A 341 -9.13 4.67 -8.16
N GLN A 342 -8.94 3.61 -8.96
CA GLN A 342 -9.15 2.24 -8.54
C GLN A 342 -8.31 1.88 -7.30
N LEU A 343 -7.01 2.21 -7.33
CA LEU A 343 -6.09 1.94 -6.23
C LEU A 343 -6.51 2.65 -4.93
N LEU A 344 -6.85 3.93 -5.01
CA LEU A 344 -7.22 4.74 -3.85
C LEU A 344 -8.57 4.31 -3.28
N LEU A 345 -9.58 4.10 -4.13
CA LEU A 345 -10.91 3.66 -3.71
C LEU A 345 -10.85 2.31 -3.01
N GLN A 346 -10.17 1.32 -3.61
CA GLN A 346 -10.06 -0.02 -3.03
C GLN A 346 -9.45 0.02 -1.62
N LYS A 347 -8.37 0.80 -1.45
CA LYS A 347 -7.71 0.94 -0.14
C LYS A 347 -8.54 1.75 0.85
N ALA A 348 -9.24 2.79 0.40
CA ALA A 348 -10.05 3.63 1.25
C ALA A 348 -11.30 2.91 1.77
N TYR A 349 -12.02 2.18 0.91
CA TYR A 349 -13.15 1.35 1.35
C TYR A 349 -12.70 0.28 2.33
N ALA A 350 -11.61 -0.44 2.03
CA ALA A 350 -11.06 -1.44 2.96
C ALA A 350 -10.76 -0.84 4.35
N ALA A 351 -10.10 0.32 4.42
CA ALA A 351 -9.79 0.99 5.68
C ALA A 351 -11.04 1.52 6.41
N LEU A 352 -12.05 2.03 5.68
CA LEU A 352 -13.31 2.50 6.26
C LEU A 352 -14.16 1.35 6.80
N LEU A 353 -14.24 0.24 6.07
CA LEU A 353 -14.94 -0.96 6.53
C LEU A 353 -14.28 -1.53 7.79
N GLU A 354 -12.94 -1.62 7.79
CA GLU A 354 -12.15 -2.05 8.96
C GLU A 354 -12.35 -1.12 10.17
N LEU A 355 -12.31 0.20 9.95
CA LEU A 355 -12.60 1.18 11.00
C LEU A 355 -14.01 1.00 11.58
N GLY A 356 -15.01 0.82 10.72
CA GLY A 356 -16.40 0.57 11.13
C GLY A 356 -16.56 -0.72 11.94
N ASP A 357 -15.93 -1.81 11.49
CA ASP A 357 -16.00 -3.12 12.13
C ASP A 357 -15.36 -3.11 13.53
N ILE A 358 -14.25 -2.38 13.70
CA ILE A 358 -13.60 -2.22 15.01
C ILE A 358 -14.44 -1.32 15.92
N ARG A 359 -14.85 -0.14 15.41
CA ARG A 359 -15.57 0.88 16.17
C ARG A 359 -16.92 0.39 16.68
N TYR A 360 -17.63 -0.39 15.87
CA TYR A 360 -19.02 -0.81 16.14
C TYR A 360 -19.16 -2.31 16.36
N SER A 361 -18.20 -2.89 17.09
CA SER A 361 -18.18 -4.31 17.45
C SER A 361 -19.23 -4.68 18.51
N SER A 362 -19.77 -3.70 19.26
CA SER A 362 -20.83 -3.92 20.23
C SER A 362 -22.22 -3.81 19.60
N GLU A 363 -23.15 -4.63 20.09
CA GLU A 363 -24.58 -4.57 19.72
C GLU A 363 -25.26 -3.29 20.21
N ASP A 364 -24.68 -2.59 21.19
CA ASP A 364 -25.19 -1.32 21.71
C ASP A 364 -25.02 -0.16 20.71
N ASP A 365 -24.05 -0.25 19.79
CA ASP A 365 -23.69 0.83 18.87
C ASP A 365 -24.45 0.76 17.53
N LYS A 366 -25.54 -0.02 17.45
CA LYS A 366 -26.28 -0.28 16.19
C LYS A 366 -26.70 0.98 15.45
N LEU A 367 -27.12 2.01 16.17
CA LEU A 367 -27.67 3.22 15.56
C LEU A 367 -26.55 4.05 14.90
N GLU A 368 -25.44 4.23 15.59
CA GLU A 368 -24.23 4.90 15.13
C GLU A 368 -23.58 4.12 13.99
N ARG A 369 -23.50 2.79 14.12
CA ARG A 369 -23.04 1.88 13.08
C ARG A 369 -23.82 2.06 11.78
N ASN A 370 -25.15 2.05 11.89
CA ASN A 370 -26.01 2.22 10.73
C ASN A 370 -25.85 3.60 10.10
N ARG A 371 -25.72 4.66 10.91
CA ARG A 371 -25.44 6.02 10.39
C ARG A 371 -24.12 6.08 9.63
N PHE A 372 -23.07 5.43 10.12
CA PHE A 372 -21.78 5.35 9.45
C PHE A 372 -21.89 4.67 8.08
N TYR A 373 -22.46 3.46 8.02
CA TYR A 373 -22.60 2.74 6.75
C TYR A 373 -23.62 3.39 5.80
N ASP A 374 -24.62 4.09 6.32
CA ASP A 374 -25.52 4.92 5.50
C ASP A 374 -24.80 6.04 4.79
N ARG A 375 -23.93 6.72 5.54
CA ARG A 375 -23.09 7.79 5.01
C ARG A 375 -22.17 7.23 3.93
N LEU A 376 -21.54 6.08 4.18
CA LEU A 376 -20.69 5.41 3.20
C LEU A 376 -21.44 5.00 1.93
N MET A 377 -22.68 4.52 2.07
CA MET A 377 -23.55 4.21 0.92
C MET A 377 -23.88 5.48 0.10
N ARG A 378 -24.21 6.58 0.77
CA ARG A 378 -24.64 7.83 0.08
C ARG A 378 -23.48 8.63 -0.49
N GLU A 379 -22.51 8.95 0.35
CA GLU A 379 -21.37 9.83 0.04
C GLU A 379 -20.21 9.09 -0.63
N GLY A 380 -20.12 7.76 -0.46
CA GLY A 380 -19.15 6.92 -1.13
C GLY A 380 -19.72 6.27 -2.39
N ILE A 381 -20.64 5.33 -2.21
CA ILE A 381 -21.10 4.45 -3.30
C ILE A 381 -21.94 5.20 -4.33
N PHE A 382 -23.07 5.81 -3.93
CA PHE A 382 -23.95 6.47 -4.89
C PHE A 382 -23.30 7.69 -5.54
N TYR A 383 -22.53 8.47 -4.76
CA TYR A 383 -21.71 9.53 -5.31
C TYR A 383 -20.70 9.00 -6.33
N GLY A 384 -19.94 7.96 -5.98
CA GLY A 384 -18.97 7.31 -6.87
C GLY A 384 -19.59 6.83 -8.19
N ILE A 385 -20.74 6.14 -8.10
CA ILE A 385 -21.46 5.60 -9.26
C ILE A 385 -21.98 6.71 -10.17
N HIS A 386 -22.49 7.80 -9.58
CA HIS A 386 -22.96 8.95 -10.35
C HIS A 386 -21.83 9.64 -11.13
N HIS A 387 -20.59 9.58 -10.61
CA HIS A 387 -19.45 10.33 -11.15
C HIS A 387 -18.41 9.47 -11.89
N CYS A 388 -18.47 8.13 -11.82
CA CYS A 388 -17.54 7.26 -12.55
C CYS A 388 -17.87 7.15 -14.05
N GLY A 389 -19.07 7.54 -14.48
CA GLY A 389 -19.54 7.38 -15.86
C GLY A 389 -19.56 5.91 -16.29
N ASP A 390 -19.23 5.65 -17.55
CA ASP A 390 -19.26 4.29 -18.16
C ASP A 390 -17.99 3.47 -17.89
N ILE A 391 -17.21 3.82 -16.87
CA ILE A 391 -15.95 3.14 -16.56
C ILE A 391 -16.24 1.87 -15.77
N THR A 392 -16.31 0.75 -16.50
CA THR A 392 -16.72 -0.56 -16.01
C THR A 392 -15.90 -1.07 -14.83
N ILE A 393 -14.57 -0.84 -14.84
CA ILE A 393 -13.65 -1.26 -13.76
C ILE A 393 -14.00 -0.58 -12.42
N ILE A 394 -14.34 0.71 -12.45
CA ILE A 394 -14.70 1.46 -11.24
C ILE A 394 -16.11 1.10 -10.80
N MET A 395 -17.04 0.91 -11.75
CA MET A 395 -18.39 0.42 -11.45
C MET A 395 -18.35 -0.96 -10.77
N GLU A 396 -17.51 -1.88 -11.27
CA GLU A 396 -17.32 -3.20 -10.67
C GLU A 396 -16.82 -3.09 -9.23
N LEU A 397 -15.81 -2.25 -8.98
CA LEU A 397 -15.32 -1.97 -7.63
C LEU A 397 -16.44 -1.44 -6.73
N LEU A 398 -17.18 -0.42 -7.16
CA LEU A 398 -18.24 0.18 -6.35
C LEU A 398 -19.39 -0.79 -6.06
N LEU A 399 -19.75 -1.68 -6.99
CA LEU A 399 -20.74 -2.73 -6.74
C LEU A 399 -20.24 -3.79 -5.76
N ALA A 400 -18.93 -4.07 -5.73
CA ALA A 400 -18.31 -4.92 -4.72
C ALA A 400 -18.43 -4.32 -3.33
N GLU A 401 -18.00 -3.06 -3.19
CA GLU A 401 -18.06 -2.35 -1.92
C GLU A 401 -19.51 -2.10 -1.47
N MET A 402 -20.44 -1.89 -2.41
CA MET A 402 -21.88 -1.84 -2.12
C MET A 402 -22.36 -3.12 -1.43
N SER A 403 -21.92 -4.30 -1.89
CA SER A 403 -22.30 -5.58 -1.29
C SER A 403 -21.80 -5.70 0.15
N GLU A 404 -20.56 -5.28 0.41
CA GLU A 404 -19.96 -5.27 1.75
C GLU A 404 -20.73 -4.38 2.73
N ILE A 405 -21.18 -3.22 2.25
CA ILE A 405 -21.95 -2.26 3.05
C ILE A 405 -23.39 -2.76 3.28
N ILE A 406 -24.05 -3.33 2.27
CA ILE A 406 -25.39 -3.93 2.40
C ILE A 406 -25.34 -5.06 3.45
N THR A 407 -24.30 -5.89 3.41
CA THR A 407 -24.14 -7.00 4.35
C THR A 407 -24.00 -6.51 5.80
N ARG A 408 -23.36 -5.36 6.03
CA ARG A 408 -23.21 -4.76 7.37
C ARG A 408 -24.45 -3.99 7.85
N LEU A 409 -25.19 -3.39 6.91
CA LEU A 409 -26.48 -2.74 7.21
C LEU A 409 -27.60 -3.75 7.47
N HIS A 410 -27.51 -4.97 6.95
CA HIS A 410 -28.59 -5.96 6.99
C HIS A 410 -29.93 -5.33 6.55
N ILE A 411 -31.04 -5.61 7.23
CA ILE A 411 -32.37 -5.06 6.92
C ILE A 411 -32.42 -3.53 6.84
N TYR A 412 -31.47 -2.81 7.44
CA TYR A 412 -31.42 -1.35 7.34
C TYR A 412 -31.03 -0.85 5.95
N SER A 413 -30.50 -1.70 5.06
CA SER A 413 -30.25 -1.36 3.66
C SER A 413 -31.53 -1.13 2.86
N VAL A 414 -32.69 -1.58 3.35
CA VAL A 414 -34.00 -1.43 2.67
C VAL A 414 -34.31 0.02 2.30
N LYS A 415 -33.94 1.00 3.12
CA LYS A 415 -34.18 2.43 2.80
C LYS A 415 -33.43 2.95 1.57
N HIS A 416 -32.38 2.23 1.14
CA HIS A 416 -31.60 2.52 -0.05
C HIS A 416 -32.06 1.68 -1.26
N ALA A 417 -33.01 0.75 -1.08
CA ALA A 417 -33.46 -0.16 -2.14
C ALA A 417 -34.05 0.57 -3.35
N LYS A 418 -34.71 1.71 -3.14
CA LYS A 418 -35.21 2.55 -4.23
C LYS A 418 -34.12 3.04 -5.20
N ASP A 419 -32.87 3.13 -4.72
CA ASP A 419 -31.72 3.58 -5.50
C ASP A 419 -30.89 2.37 -5.98
N ILE A 420 -30.76 1.33 -5.13
CA ILE A 420 -30.05 0.08 -5.45
C ILE A 420 -30.74 -0.71 -6.56
N LEU A 421 -32.06 -0.93 -6.45
CA LEU A 421 -32.77 -1.83 -7.38
C LEU A 421 -32.76 -1.30 -8.83
N PRO A 422 -33.03 0.00 -9.11
CA PRO A 422 -32.90 0.55 -10.47
C PRO A 422 -31.49 0.44 -11.03
N LEU A 423 -30.47 0.75 -10.21
CA LEU A 423 -29.07 0.63 -10.60
C LEU A 423 -28.72 -0.81 -11.02
N LEU A 424 -29.00 -1.80 -10.16
CA LEU A 424 -28.70 -3.20 -10.47
C LEU A 424 -29.51 -3.70 -11.66
N SER A 425 -30.76 -3.24 -11.80
CA SER A 425 -31.58 -3.56 -12.96
C SER A 425 -30.97 -3.03 -14.26
N ALA A 426 -30.41 -1.82 -14.24
CA ALA A 426 -29.74 -1.24 -15.40
C ALA A 426 -28.48 -2.03 -15.79
N VAL A 427 -27.67 -2.43 -14.81
CA VAL A 427 -26.46 -3.25 -15.05
C VAL A 427 -26.81 -4.61 -15.67
N LEU A 428 -27.83 -5.30 -15.13
CA LEU A 428 -28.23 -6.62 -15.62
C LEU A 428 -28.95 -6.58 -16.97
N ALA A 429 -29.74 -5.52 -17.22
CA ALA A 429 -30.53 -5.38 -18.43
C ALA A 429 -29.78 -4.69 -19.59
N ASP A 430 -28.51 -4.30 -19.38
CA ASP A 430 -27.69 -3.72 -20.44
C ASP A 430 -27.47 -4.75 -21.57
N PRO A 431 -27.83 -4.43 -22.83
CA PRO A 431 -27.60 -5.32 -23.97
C PRO A 431 -26.14 -5.69 -24.19
N PHE A 432 -25.19 -4.85 -23.74
CA PHE A 432 -23.75 -5.10 -23.87
C PHE A 432 -23.11 -5.69 -22.61
N ALA A 433 -23.90 -6.02 -21.58
CA ALA A 433 -23.41 -6.64 -20.35
C ALA A 433 -22.57 -7.91 -20.59
N PRO A 434 -22.90 -8.82 -21.54
CA PRO A 434 -22.09 -10.00 -21.83
C PRO A 434 -20.65 -9.69 -22.25
N SER A 435 -20.39 -8.50 -22.83
CA SER A 435 -19.04 -8.06 -23.22
C SER A 435 -18.17 -7.67 -22.02
N ASN A 436 -18.75 -7.49 -20.83
CA ASN A 436 -18.04 -7.19 -19.58
C ASN A 436 -18.42 -8.21 -18.49
N PRO A 437 -17.98 -9.48 -18.61
CA PRO A 437 -18.42 -10.56 -17.73
C PRO A 437 -18.07 -10.33 -16.25
N ALA A 438 -16.95 -9.64 -15.95
CA ALA A 438 -16.56 -9.32 -14.57
C ALA A 438 -17.55 -8.35 -13.89
N LEU A 439 -17.92 -7.27 -14.57
CA LEU A 439 -18.93 -6.32 -14.10
C LEU A 439 -20.30 -7.01 -13.96
N LEU A 440 -20.68 -7.83 -14.94
CA LEU A 440 -21.96 -8.54 -14.89
C LEU A 440 -22.02 -9.54 -13.73
N LEU A 441 -20.98 -10.36 -13.54
CA LEU A 441 -20.86 -11.25 -12.38
C LEU A 441 -21.00 -10.47 -11.09
N ARG A 442 -20.31 -9.33 -10.98
CA ARG A 442 -20.37 -8.48 -9.81
C ARG A 442 -21.79 -7.96 -9.57
N GLY A 443 -22.46 -7.46 -10.60
CA GLY A 443 -23.86 -7.03 -10.53
C GLY A 443 -24.79 -8.15 -10.06
N ILE A 444 -24.62 -9.37 -10.58
CA ILE A 444 -25.39 -10.56 -10.16
C ILE A 444 -25.16 -10.85 -8.68
N LYS A 445 -23.90 -10.86 -8.21
CA LYS A 445 -23.58 -11.06 -6.79
C LYS A 445 -24.16 -9.96 -5.91
N THR A 446 -24.14 -8.70 -6.34
CA THR A 446 -24.76 -7.60 -5.60
C THR A 446 -26.28 -7.73 -5.55
N VAL A 447 -26.93 -8.25 -6.60
CA VAL A 447 -28.37 -8.62 -6.58
C VAL A 447 -28.62 -9.71 -5.54
N GLN A 448 -27.82 -10.77 -5.50
CA GLN A 448 -27.96 -11.85 -4.51
C GLN A 448 -27.86 -11.29 -3.08
N THR A 449 -26.84 -10.47 -2.80
CA THR A 449 -26.65 -9.80 -1.49
C THR A 449 -27.82 -8.88 -1.16
N THR A 450 -28.34 -8.14 -2.14
CA THR A 450 -29.51 -7.27 -1.99
C THR A 450 -30.75 -8.09 -1.67
N ILE A 451 -30.99 -9.22 -2.34
CA ILE A 451 -32.13 -10.10 -2.04
C ILE A 451 -32.06 -10.61 -0.60
N LEU A 452 -30.89 -11.08 -0.16
CA LEU A 452 -30.71 -11.64 1.18
C LEU A 452 -30.96 -10.63 2.30
N ASN A 453 -30.60 -9.36 2.10
CA ASN A 453 -30.69 -8.33 3.14
C ASN A 453 -31.93 -7.42 3.01
N CYS A 454 -32.45 -7.24 1.79
CA CYS A 454 -33.62 -6.40 1.49
C CYS A 454 -34.89 -7.21 1.19
N TRP A 455 -34.95 -8.51 1.46
CA TRP A 455 -36.12 -9.34 1.12
C TRP A 455 -37.51 -8.77 1.52
N PRO A 456 -37.69 -8.02 2.64
CA PRO A 456 -39.01 -7.50 2.99
C PRO A 456 -39.57 -6.56 1.93
N ILE A 457 -38.74 -5.70 1.32
CA ILE A 457 -39.19 -4.77 0.28
C ILE A 457 -39.42 -5.46 -1.06
N LEU A 458 -38.72 -6.56 -1.31
CA LEU A 458 -38.93 -7.41 -2.49
C LEU A 458 -40.22 -8.24 -2.41
N SER A 459 -40.91 -8.22 -1.27
CA SER A 459 -42.28 -8.77 -1.17
C SER A 459 -43.30 -7.85 -1.85
N GLU A 460 -42.97 -6.57 -2.06
CA GLU A 460 -43.80 -5.66 -2.83
C GLU A 460 -43.70 -5.98 -4.33
N GLU A 461 -44.87 -6.05 -4.97
CA GLU A 461 -44.97 -6.51 -6.37
C GLU A 461 -44.13 -5.68 -7.33
N HIS A 462 -44.12 -4.35 -7.18
CA HIS A 462 -43.38 -3.45 -8.05
C HIS A 462 -41.88 -3.76 -8.07
N HIS A 463 -41.25 -3.85 -6.89
CA HIS A 463 -39.83 -4.12 -6.75
C HIS A 463 -39.47 -5.54 -7.16
N ARG A 464 -40.34 -6.51 -6.86
CA ARG A 464 -40.19 -7.91 -7.29
C ARG A 464 -40.17 -8.03 -8.81
N VAL A 465 -41.17 -7.45 -9.48
CA VAL A 465 -41.31 -7.50 -10.94
C VAL A 465 -40.13 -6.85 -11.63
N GLN A 466 -39.61 -5.76 -11.07
CA GLN A 466 -38.42 -5.09 -11.59
C GLN A 466 -37.19 -6.01 -11.64
N ILE A 467 -36.91 -6.73 -10.55
CA ILE A 467 -35.77 -7.66 -10.49
C ILE A 467 -36.01 -8.90 -11.36
N VAL A 468 -37.23 -9.44 -11.38
CA VAL A 468 -37.60 -10.53 -12.31
C VAL A 468 -37.33 -10.11 -13.75
N LYS A 469 -37.75 -8.91 -14.16
CA LYS A 469 -37.51 -8.38 -15.50
C LYS A 469 -36.01 -8.27 -15.80
N ALA A 470 -35.22 -7.73 -14.86
CA ALA A 470 -33.77 -7.58 -15.05
C ALA A 470 -33.08 -8.94 -15.22
N LEU A 471 -33.41 -9.93 -14.38
CA LEU A 471 -32.87 -11.30 -14.48
C LEU A 471 -33.26 -11.96 -15.82
N SER A 472 -34.51 -11.80 -16.25
CA SER A 472 -35.00 -12.35 -17.52
C SER A 472 -34.30 -11.74 -18.73
N ILE A 473 -34.15 -10.41 -18.78
CA ILE A 473 -33.45 -9.73 -19.87
C ILE A 473 -31.97 -10.16 -19.91
N CYS A 474 -31.32 -10.18 -18.75
CA CYS A 474 -29.93 -10.62 -18.64
C CYS A 474 -29.73 -12.05 -19.17
N TRP A 475 -30.63 -12.96 -18.80
CA TRP A 475 -30.61 -14.34 -19.29
C TRP A 475 -30.76 -14.44 -20.80
N ILE A 476 -31.66 -13.64 -21.40
CA ILE A 476 -31.87 -13.58 -22.85
C ILE A 476 -30.58 -13.10 -23.53
N ASN A 477 -30.03 -11.96 -23.09
CA ASN A 477 -28.80 -11.38 -23.66
C ASN A 477 -27.62 -12.38 -23.58
N LEU A 478 -27.45 -13.07 -22.45
CA LEU A 478 -26.41 -14.10 -22.30
C LEU A 478 -26.66 -15.30 -23.23
N THR A 479 -27.91 -15.72 -23.41
CA THR A 479 -28.25 -16.83 -24.30
C THR A 479 -27.93 -16.49 -25.75
N GLU A 480 -28.29 -15.29 -26.19
CA GLU A 480 -27.96 -14.79 -27.53
C GLU A 480 -26.44 -14.71 -27.74
N GLU A 481 -25.70 -14.17 -26.78
CA GLU A 481 -24.24 -14.09 -26.88
C GLU A 481 -23.57 -15.47 -26.91
N ILE A 482 -24.02 -16.42 -26.08
CA ILE A 482 -23.52 -17.80 -26.09
C ILE A 482 -23.75 -18.46 -27.45
N MET A 483 -24.94 -18.28 -28.04
CA MET A 483 -25.27 -18.84 -29.35
C MET A 483 -24.42 -18.24 -30.47
N ASN A 484 -24.07 -16.97 -30.37
CA ASN A 484 -23.28 -16.25 -31.37
C ASN A 484 -21.76 -16.40 -31.17
N SER A 485 -21.32 -16.78 -29.97
CA SER A 485 -19.89 -16.91 -29.66
C SER A 485 -19.25 -18.14 -30.33
N ALA A 486 -18.08 -17.94 -30.95
CA ALA A 486 -17.31 -19.02 -31.58
C ALA A 486 -16.31 -19.71 -30.63
N SER A 487 -16.02 -19.10 -29.48
CA SER A 487 -15.04 -19.58 -28.50
C SER A 487 -15.70 -20.41 -27.41
N GLU A 488 -15.31 -21.67 -27.27
CA GLU A 488 -15.81 -22.55 -26.21
C GLU A 488 -15.44 -22.05 -24.79
N ASN A 489 -14.29 -21.39 -24.64
CA ASN A 489 -13.92 -20.79 -23.36
C ASN A 489 -14.87 -19.64 -22.98
N ALA A 490 -15.23 -18.78 -23.95
CA ALA A 490 -16.16 -17.69 -23.72
C ALA A 490 -17.56 -18.22 -23.39
N LYS A 491 -18.03 -19.27 -24.08
CA LYS A 491 -19.30 -19.94 -23.74
C LYS A 491 -19.31 -20.43 -22.31
N HIS A 492 -18.24 -21.10 -21.87
CA HIS A 492 -18.14 -21.63 -20.52
C HIS A 492 -18.18 -20.51 -19.46
N GLU A 493 -17.51 -19.38 -19.69
CA GLU A 493 -17.59 -18.22 -18.79
C GLU A 493 -19.01 -17.64 -18.72
N LEU A 494 -19.69 -17.47 -19.85
CA LEU A 494 -21.08 -16.97 -19.88
C LEU A 494 -22.07 -17.98 -19.27
N ASP A 495 -21.85 -19.28 -19.41
CA ASP A 495 -22.64 -20.32 -18.77
C ASP A 495 -22.51 -20.28 -17.24
N GLN A 496 -21.32 -19.97 -16.70
CA GLN A 496 -21.16 -19.73 -15.27
C GLN A 496 -22.00 -18.53 -14.79
N LEU A 497 -22.08 -17.45 -15.58
CA LEU A 497 -22.96 -16.32 -15.26
C LEU A 497 -24.44 -16.73 -15.25
N LYS A 498 -24.86 -17.59 -16.18
CA LYS A 498 -26.22 -18.13 -16.20
C LYS A 498 -26.52 -18.97 -14.95
N GLN A 499 -25.57 -19.78 -14.48
CA GLN A 499 -25.73 -20.51 -13.21
C GLN A 499 -25.92 -19.54 -12.03
N GLU A 500 -25.17 -18.44 -11.98
CA GLU A 500 -25.31 -17.42 -10.94
C GLU A 500 -26.66 -16.67 -11.03
N LEU A 501 -27.18 -16.43 -12.23
CA LEU A 501 -28.54 -15.89 -12.40
C LEU A 501 -29.62 -16.83 -11.87
N GLN A 502 -29.47 -18.14 -12.08
CA GLN A 502 -30.39 -19.13 -11.52
C GLN A 502 -30.36 -19.11 -9.99
N VAL A 503 -29.18 -18.93 -9.38
CA VAL A 503 -29.07 -18.75 -7.93
C VAL A 503 -29.84 -17.51 -7.49
N SER A 504 -29.67 -16.38 -8.19
CA SER A 504 -30.42 -15.14 -7.90
C SER A 504 -31.94 -15.32 -8.01
N ALA A 505 -32.42 -15.98 -9.07
CA ALA A 505 -33.83 -16.27 -9.26
C ALA A 505 -34.39 -17.18 -8.15
N ALA A 506 -33.65 -18.22 -7.76
CA ALA A 506 -34.03 -19.11 -6.68
C ALA A 506 -34.06 -18.40 -5.31
N LEU A 507 -33.10 -17.51 -5.06
CA LEU A 507 -33.08 -16.67 -3.85
C LEU A 507 -34.31 -15.76 -3.80
N LEU A 508 -34.63 -15.08 -4.90
CA LEU A 508 -35.78 -14.20 -4.99
C LEU A 508 -37.10 -14.94 -4.74
N TYR A 509 -37.26 -16.13 -5.34
CA TYR A 509 -38.46 -16.94 -5.14
C TYR A 509 -38.63 -17.39 -3.68
N LYS A 510 -37.54 -17.82 -3.03
CA LYS A 510 -37.56 -18.24 -1.62
C LYS A 510 -37.80 -17.06 -0.68
N SER A 511 -37.22 -15.89 -0.97
CA SER A 511 -37.29 -14.73 -0.08
C SER A 511 -38.70 -14.12 0.01
N THR A 512 -39.54 -14.34 -1.00
CA THR A 512 -40.93 -13.84 -1.05
C THR A 512 -41.98 -14.88 -0.67
N GLY A 513 -41.56 -16.01 -0.08
CA GLY A 513 -42.45 -17.02 0.49
C GLY A 513 -43.22 -17.88 -0.51
N GLY A 514 -42.82 -17.90 -1.79
CA GLY A 514 -43.40 -18.81 -2.80
C GLY A 514 -44.92 -18.75 -2.91
N THR A 515 -45.51 -17.54 -2.83
CA THR A 515 -46.98 -17.39 -2.87
C THR A 515 -47.55 -17.91 -4.20
N THR A 516 -48.73 -18.54 -4.15
CA THR A 516 -49.38 -19.12 -5.34
C THR A 516 -49.53 -18.11 -6.49
N GLY A 517 -49.82 -16.84 -6.19
CA GLY A 517 -49.91 -15.78 -7.20
C GLY A 517 -48.58 -15.42 -7.89
N GLN A 518 -47.45 -15.63 -7.22
CA GLN A 518 -46.12 -15.43 -7.81
C GLN A 518 -45.76 -16.54 -8.79
N GLN A 519 -46.16 -17.77 -8.50
CA GLN A 519 -45.95 -18.90 -9.42
C GLN A 519 -46.73 -18.66 -10.71
N THR A 520 -48.01 -18.26 -10.63
CA THR A 520 -48.81 -17.95 -11.82
C THR A 520 -48.20 -16.84 -12.68
N ALA A 521 -47.77 -15.73 -12.06
CA ALA A 521 -47.17 -14.61 -12.80
C ALA A 521 -45.85 -14.98 -13.48
N LEU A 522 -45.02 -15.83 -12.86
CA LEU A 522 -43.79 -16.32 -13.49
C LEU A 522 -44.10 -17.33 -14.59
N THR A 523 -45.11 -18.19 -14.42
CA THR A 523 -45.58 -19.12 -15.46
C THR A 523 -46.07 -18.36 -16.69
N ASP A 524 -46.80 -17.26 -16.52
CA ASP A 524 -47.25 -16.42 -17.64
C ASP A 524 -46.06 -15.81 -18.42
N VAL A 525 -45.01 -15.39 -17.72
CA VAL A 525 -43.78 -14.88 -18.34
C VAL A 525 -43.01 -15.98 -19.08
N VAL A 526 -42.92 -17.19 -18.50
CA VAL A 526 -42.30 -18.36 -19.16
C VAL A 526 -43.11 -18.81 -20.38
N ASN A 527 -44.44 -18.73 -20.33
CA ASN A 527 -45.28 -19.02 -21.49
C ASN A 527 -45.04 -18.05 -22.64
N ALA A 528 -44.75 -16.78 -22.35
CA ALA A 528 -44.39 -15.78 -23.35
C ALA A 528 -42.96 -15.98 -23.89
N TYR A 529 -42.03 -16.43 -23.04
CA TYR A 529 -40.62 -16.67 -23.37
C TYR A 529 -40.14 -18.01 -22.81
N PRO A 530 -40.28 -19.12 -23.59
CA PRO A 530 -39.98 -20.48 -23.12
C PRO A 530 -38.56 -20.68 -22.60
N ASP A 531 -37.59 -19.92 -23.11
CA ASP A 531 -36.18 -19.99 -22.70
C ASP A 531 -35.94 -19.58 -21.24
N LEU A 532 -36.90 -18.90 -20.61
CA LEU A 532 -36.87 -18.51 -19.19
C LEU A 532 -37.24 -19.66 -18.24
N SER A 533 -37.77 -20.77 -18.74
CA SER A 533 -38.07 -21.97 -17.93
C SER A 533 -36.84 -22.44 -17.12
N ASN A 534 -35.69 -22.48 -17.78
CA ASN A 534 -34.41 -22.87 -17.18
C ASN A 534 -33.91 -21.86 -16.13
N LEU A 535 -34.24 -20.56 -16.26
CA LEU A 535 -33.84 -19.54 -15.28
C LEU A 535 -34.58 -19.72 -13.95
N PHE A 536 -35.90 -19.88 -14.00
CA PHE A 536 -36.75 -19.95 -12.81
C PHE A 536 -36.97 -21.37 -12.28
N LYS A 537 -36.54 -22.41 -13.03
CA LYS A 537 -36.75 -23.83 -12.69
C LYS A 537 -38.22 -24.13 -12.39
N LEU A 538 -39.10 -23.59 -13.23
CA LEU A 538 -40.52 -23.88 -13.20
C LEU A 538 -40.74 -25.13 -14.04
N GLU A 539 -41.19 -26.22 -13.41
CA GLU A 539 -41.62 -27.46 -14.09
C GLU A 539 -42.91 -27.26 -14.89
#